data_AF-A0A135V2Z7-F1
#
_entry.id   AF-A0A135V2Z7-F1
#
_cell.length_a   1.000
_cell.length_b   1.000
_cell.length_c   1.000
_cell.angle_alpha   90.00
_cell.angle_beta   90.00
_cell.angle_gamma   90.00
#
_symmetry.space_group_name_H-M   'P 1'
#
loop_
_entity.id
_entity.type
_entity.pdbx_description
1 polymer ?
#
loop_
_entity_poly.entity_id
_entity_poly.type
_entity_poly.pdbx_seq_one_letter_code
_entity_poly.pdbx_strand_id
1 'polypeptide(L)'
;MSLEVIYITRHGFRSNWLVDPATGSYTASIPSPTGIPADPELTAHGVDQAKELGAHLLTVEPPIDAVYSSPYYRCLQTITPFVTLNQEIINRLREKDVGAKADAVTIRPEHGLCEWYGAAPFEHPTPASTDVLKPMFPHIDDTYQSRVFPARNGETIAQLHDRVAAGVQAIIDQCDAQGHRAVVLCSHAASIIALGRVLTGEMPESIDAEDFRAFTCGLSMYRRKSPSSSAETPGTDGTTADTRSWRNGRGVGGRWVCELNSDCSFLSGGEERGWRFSGDESFSTAEKSSQADAGVALGVVVEGKVKPDKVSPHRAAGHHRL
;
A
#
# COMPACT_ATOMS: atom_id res chain seq x y z
N MET A 1 0.32 -7.23 24.66
CA MET A 1 -0.86 -6.60 24.01
C MET A 1 -0.89 -7.10 22.59
N SER A 2 -2.05 -7.31 21.98
CA SER A 2 -2.15 -7.75 20.57
C SER A 2 -2.42 -6.56 19.67
N LEU A 3 -2.14 -6.72 18.38
CA LEU A 3 -2.46 -5.76 17.33
C LEU A 3 -3.98 -5.53 17.29
N GLU A 4 -4.37 -4.26 17.39
CA GLU A 4 -5.76 -3.80 17.41
C GLU A 4 -6.16 -3.22 16.06
N VAL A 5 -5.26 -2.47 15.41
CA VAL A 5 -5.54 -1.73 14.17
C VAL A 5 -4.43 -1.88 13.13
N ILE A 6 -4.83 -2.12 11.89
CA ILE A 6 -3.98 -2.04 10.71
C ILE A 6 -4.45 -0.85 9.87
N TYR A 7 -3.59 0.14 9.70
CA TYR A 7 -3.76 1.23 8.75
C TYR A 7 -3.11 0.84 7.42
N ILE A 8 -3.79 1.11 6.31
CA ILE A 8 -3.30 0.77 4.97
C ILE A 8 -3.41 1.98 4.07
N THR A 9 -2.32 2.36 3.42
CA THR A 9 -2.28 3.49 2.49
C THR A 9 -1.63 3.11 1.17
N ARG A 10 -2.14 3.70 0.08
CA ARG A 10 -1.50 3.60 -1.24
C ARG A 10 -0.42 4.66 -1.37
N HIS A 11 0.62 4.35 -2.13
CA HIS A 11 1.55 5.37 -2.60
C HIS A 11 0.82 6.59 -3.22
N GLY A 12 1.46 7.77 -3.17
CA GLY A 12 0.95 9.00 -3.77
C GLY A 12 0.94 9.00 -5.30
N PHE A 13 0.51 10.11 -5.89
CA PHE A 13 0.50 10.32 -7.32
C PHE A 13 1.91 10.18 -7.92
N ARG A 14 2.03 9.40 -9.00
CA ARG A 14 3.32 9.04 -9.59
C ARG A 14 3.37 9.30 -11.09
N SER A 15 4.58 9.34 -11.62
CA SER A 15 4.83 9.25 -13.06
C SER A 15 4.48 7.85 -13.60
N ASN A 16 4.23 7.77 -14.90
CA ASN A 16 3.85 6.52 -15.59
C ASN A 16 5.09 5.79 -16.09
N TRP A 17 4.94 4.50 -16.40
CA TRP A 17 5.92 3.71 -17.14
C TRP A 17 5.20 2.82 -18.14
N LEU A 18 5.93 2.34 -19.14
CA LEU A 18 5.42 1.49 -20.21
C LEU A 18 6.10 0.12 -20.17
N VAL A 19 5.37 -0.90 -20.57
CA VAL A 19 5.88 -2.26 -20.80
C VAL A 19 5.54 -2.70 -22.22
N ASP A 20 6.51 -3.31 -22.90
CA ASP A 20 6.27 -4.08 -24.12
C ASP A 20 5.93 -5.54 -23.72
N PRO A 21 4.68 -6.01 -23.93
CA PRO A 21 4.24 -7.33 -23.50
C PRO A 21 4.90 -8.48 -24.28
N ALA A 22 5.49 -8.21 -25.45
CA ALA A 22 6.18 -9.24 -26.24
C ALA A 22 7.61 -9.47 -25.77
N THR A 23 8.28 -8.41 -25.32
CA THR A 23 9.70 -8.46 -24.94
C THR A 23 9.95 -8.39 -23.44
N GLY A 24 8.95 -7.96 -22.66
CA GLY A 24 9.13 -7.63 -21.24
C GLY A 24 9.98 -6.39 -21.01
N SER A 25 10.18 -5.55 -22.02
CA SER A 25 10.99 -4.34 -21.90
C SER A 25 10.19 -3.23 -21.19
N TYR A 26 10.72 -2.77 -20.05
CA TYR A 26 10.16 -1.65 -19.30
C TYR A 26 10.87 -0.35 -19.65
N THR A 27 10.10 0.71 -19.89
CA THR A 27 10.63 2.04 -20.20
C THR A 27 9.87 3.12 -19.45
N ALA A 28 10.56 4.21 -19.13
CA ALA A 28 9.96 5.40 -18.54
C ALA A 28 10.56 6.63 -19.22
N SER A 29 9.75 7.65 -19.47
CA SER A 29 10.22 8.92 -20.04
C SER A 29 11.03 9.73 -19.03
N ILE A 30 10.77 9.52 -17.73
CA ILE A 30 11.49 10.13 -16.62
C ILE A 30 12.32 9.03 -15.95
N PRO A 31 13.65 9.15 -15.91
CA PRO A 31 14.51 8.20 -15.21
C PRO A 31 14.13 8.09 -13.74
N SER A 32 14.02 6.85 -13.25
CA SER A 32 13.75 6.60 -11.84
C SER A 32 15.02 6.79 -11.00
N PRO A 33 14.93 7.27 -9.75
CA PRO A 33 16.11 7.43 -8.88
C PRO A 33 16.90 6.15 -8.65
N THR A 34 16.22 4.99 -8.70
CA THR A 34 16.83 3.66 -8.58
C THR A 34 17.39 3.12 -9.91
N GLY A 35 17.19 3.84 -11.03
CA GLY A 35 17.52 3.39 -12.37
C GLY A 35 16.56 2.33 -12.95
N ILE A 36 15.57 1.87 -12.17
CA ILE A 36 14.61 0.84 -12.57
C ILE A 36 13.37 1.52 -13.18
N PRO A 37 13.03 1.31 -14.46
CA PRO A 37 11.96 2.08 -15.11
C PRO A 37 10.57 1.93 -14.47
N ALA A 38 10.25 0.78 -13.89
CA ALA A 38 8.97 0.51 -13.22
C ALA A 38 8.94 0.94 -11.74
N ASP A 39 9.96 1.68 -11.30
CA ASP A 39 10.10 2.18 -9.93
C ASP A 39 10.17 3.73 -9.88
N PRO A 40 9.21 4.43 -10.51
CA PRO A 40 9.23 5.89 -10.56
C PRO A 40 9.07 6.50 -9.19
N GLU A 41 9.57 7.72 -9.06
CA GLU A 41 9.21 8.60 -7.96
C GLU A 41 7.79 9.16 -8.07
N LEU A 42 7.34 9.75 -6.96
CA LEU A 42 6.12 10.55 -6.91
C LEU A 42 6.29 11.83 -7.74
N THR A 43 5.19 12.33 -8.31
CA THR A 43 5.17 13.69 -8.87
C THR A 43 5.24 14.71 -7.74
N ALA A 44 5.49 16.00 -8.06
CA ALA A 44 5.40 17.07 -7.05
C ALA A 44 4.06 17.05 -6.30
N HIS A 45 2.95 16.83 -7.02
CA HIS A 45 1.63 16.65 -6.44
C HIS A 45 1.55 15.43 -5.50
N GLY A 46 2.11 14.28 -5.92
CA GLY A 46 2.17 13.10 -5.07
C GLY A 46 3.01 13.27 -3.80
N VAL A 47 4.07 14.09 -3.87
CA VAL A 47 4.87 14.48 -2.69
C VAL A 47 4.04 15.33 -1.73
N ASP A 48 3.19 16.22 -2.23
CA ASP A 48 2.29 17.00 -1.37
C ASP A 48 1.21 16.13 -0.74
N GLN A 49 0.62 15.20 -1.49
CA GLN A 49 -0.27 14.16 -0.92
C GLN A 49 0.41 13.37 0.21
N ALA A 50 1.68 12.97 0.02
CA ALA A 50 2.44 12.23 1.02
C ALA A 50 2.69 13.04 2.31
N LYS A 51 2.91 14.36 2.19
CA LYS A 51 3.04 15.25 3.36
C LYS A 51 1.72 15.37 4.13
N GLU A 52 0.60 15.55 3.43
CA GLU A 52 -0.74 15.61 4.02
C GLU A 52 -1.09 14.29 4.74
N LEU A 53 -0.84 13.16 4.08
CA LEU A 53 -0.96 11.83 4.68
C LEU A 53 -0.06 11.69 5.92
N GLY A 54 1.21 12.10 5.83
CA GLY A 54 2.15 12.00 6.94
C GLY A 54 1.71 12.79 8.17
N ALA A 55 1.19 14.00 7.97
CA ALA A 55 0.60 14.80 9.05
C ALA A 55 -0.67 14.16 9.62
N HIS A 56 -1.53 13.59 8.77
CA HIS A 56 -2.75 12.92 9.21
C HIS A 56 -2.45 11.67 10.03
N LEU A 57 -1.48 10.84 9.62
CA LEU A 57 -1.08 9.62 10.34
C LEU A 57 -0.58 9.87 11.77
N LEU A 58 -0.14 11.10 12.12
CA LEU A 58 0.21 11.45 13.51
C LEU A 58 -1.02 11.63 14.41
N THR A 59 -2.21 11.73 13.82
CA THR A 59 -3.47 12.05 14.53
C THR A 59 -4.39 10.84 14.70
N VAL A 60 -4.03 9.68 14.14
CA VAL A 60 -4.85 8.47 14.18
C VAL A 60 -4.80 7.80 15.55
N GLU A 61 -5.90 7.14 15.91
CA GLU A 61 -6.05 6.47 17.20
C GLU A 61 -6.49 5.01 17.01
N PRO A 62 -5.75 4.03 17.56
CA PRO A 62 -4.54 4.17 18.37
C PRO A 62 -3.32 4.67 17.55
N PRO A 63 -2.31 5.27 18.20
CA PRO A 63 -1.10 5.73 17.53
C PRO A 63 -0.32 4.57 16.92
N ILE A 64 0.30 4.81 15.78
CA ILE A 64 1.07 3.79 15.05
C ILE A 64 2.33 3.43 15.85
N ASP A 65 2.51 2.15 16.15
CA ASP A 65 3.69 1.59 16.81
C ASP A 65 4.72 1.05 15.80
N ALA A 66 4.30 0.64 14.60
CA ALA A 66 5.18 0.04 13.59
C ALA A 66 4.83 0.48 12.16
N VAL A 67 5.85 0.54 11.30
CA VAL A 67 5.73 0.94 9.89
C VAL A 67 6.31 -0.15 8.99
N TYR A 68 5.50 -0.62 8.05
CA TYR A 68 5.93 -1.51 6.96
C TYR A 68 5.57 -0.86 5.64
N SER A 69 6.43 -1.01 4.65
CA SER A 69 6.22 -0.44 3.33
C SER A 69 6.73 -1.38 2.26
N SER A 70 6.05 -1.42 1.12
CA SER A 70 6.66 -1.96 -0.08
C SER A 70 7.99 -1.22 -0.35
N PRO A 71 9.08 -1.94 -0.68
CA PRO A 71 10.38 -1.33 -0.96
C PRO A 71 10.48 -0.56 -2.30
N TYR A 72 9.42 -0.54 -3.12
CA TYR A 72 9.38 0.38 -4.27
C TYR A 72 9.53 1.84 -3.81
N TYR A 73 10.33 2.61 -4.53
CA TYR A 73 10.70 4.00 -4.22
C TYR A 73 9.48 4.86 -3.91
N ARG A 74 8.42 4.79 -4.73
CA ARG A 74 7.17 5.54 -4.51
C ARG A 74 6.49 5.27 -3.18
N CYS A 75 6.53 4.04 -2.66
CA CYS A 75 5.92 3.70 -1.37
C CYS A 75 6.78 4.22 -0.21
N LEU A 76 8.10 4.06 -0.32
CA LEU A 76 9.07 4.61 0.64
C LEU A 76 8.98 6.14 0.71
N GLN A 77 8.93 6.82 -0.43
CA GLN A 77 8.75 8.26 -0.52
C GLN A 77 7.42 8.71 0.06
N THR A 78 6.36 7.91 -0.08
CA THR A 78 5.02 8.22 0.48
C THR A 78 5.01 8.15 2.00
N ILE A 79 5.63 7.14 2.61
CA ILE A 79 5.57 6.94 4.07
C ILE A 79 6.64 7.74 4.83
N THR A 80 7.69 8.20 4.13
CA THR A 80 8.81 8.94 4.74
C THR A 80 8.37 10.19 5.53
N PRO A 81 7.46 11.05 5.03
CA PRO A 81 7.01 12.21 5.80
C PRO A 81 6.45 11.87 7.18
N PHE A 82 5.71 10.76 7.32
CA PHE A 82 5.19 10.30 8.61
C PHE A 82 6.33 9.97 9.59
N VAL A 83 7.28 9.11 9.19
CA VAL A 83 8.36 8.67 10.09
C VAL A 83 9.30 9.81 10.46
N THR A 84 9.55 10.75 9.54
CA THR A 84 10.37 11.94 9.83
C THR A 84 9.70 12.83 10.86
N LEU A 85 8.42 13.17 10.67
CA LEU A 85 7.67 13.98 11.65
C LEU A 85 7.56 13.28 13.01
N ASN A 86 7.32 11.97 13.02
CA ASN A 86 7.25 11.20 14.25
C ASN A 86 8.59 11.17 15.00
N GLN A 87 9.71 11.02 14.27
CA GLN A 87 11.05 11.11 14.85
C GLN A 87 11.33 12.48 15.47
N GLU A 88 10.90 13.57 14.83
CA GLU A 88 11.02 14.92 15.40
C GLU A 88 10.24 15.07 16.71
N ILE A 89 9.00 14.55 16.76
CA ILE A 89 8.18 14.56 17.97
C ILE A 89 8.85 13.77 19.09
N ILE A 90 9.32 12.56 18.79
CA ILE A 90 10.04 11.70 19.75
C ILE A 90 11.29 12.39 20.27
N ASN A 91 12.07 13.06 19.42
CA ASN A 91 13.25 13.81 19.84
C ASN A 91 12.89 14.94 20.82
N ARG A 92 11.84 15.72 20.52
CA ARG A 92 11.36 16.80 21.41
C ARG A 92 10.79 16.28 22.74
N LEU A 93 10.21 15.08 22.76
CA LEU A 93 9.70 14.45 23.98
C LEU A 93 10.82 13.87 24.85
N ARG A 94 11.86 13.30 24.23
CA ARG A 94 13.06 12.81 24.90
C ARG A 94 13.83 13.95 25.59
N GLU A 95 13.93 15.11 24.94
CA GLU A 95 14.49 16.32 25.55
C GLU A 95 13.74 16.79 26.81
N LYS A 96 12.49 16.34 27.00
CA LYS A 96 11.63 16.67 28.14
C LYS A 96 11.51 15.56 29.19
N ASP A 97 12.36 14.53 29.12
CA ASP A 97 12.35 13.34 29.99
C ASP A 97 11.00 12.59 30.01
N VAL A 98 10.21 12.68 28.92
CA VAL A 98 8.99 11.90 28.75
C VAL A 98 9.32 10.64 27.97
N GLY A 99 9.01 9.46 28.53
CA GLY A 99 9.27 8.16 27.89
C GLY A 99 8.58 8.06 26.52
N ALA A 100 9.38 8.08 25.45
CA ALA A 100 8.90 7.98 24.07
C ALA A 100 9.16 6.59 23.50
N LYS A 101 8.11 5.93 22.99
CA LYS A 101 8.21 4.69 22.21
C LYS A 101 8.82 5.00 20.83
N ALA A 102 9.87 4.29 20.45
CA ALA A 102 10.69 4.62 19.28
C ALA A 102 10.35 3.82 18.01
N ASP A 103 9.52 2.78 18.10
CA ASP A 103 9.48 1.73 17.06
C ASP A 103 8.84 2.17 15.73
N ALA A 104 8.12 3.31 15.73
CA ALA A 104 7.46 3.89 14.56
C ALA A 104 8.30 4.95 13.82
N VAL A 105 9.62 4.95 14.01
CA VAL A 105 10.58 5.79 13.25
C VAL A 105 11.40 5.00 12.23
N THR A 106 11.15 3.70 12.15
CA THR A 106 11.85 2.76 11.27
C THR A 106 10.87 2.14 10.29
N ILE A 107 11.23 2.10 9.00
CA ILE A 107 10.44 1.53 7.91
C ILE A 107 10.94 0.11 7.62
N ARG A 108 10.11 -0.89 7.83
CA ARG A 108 10.42 -2.28 7.47
C ARG A 108 10.08 -2.52 5.99
N PRO A 109 11.07 -2.79 5.10
CA PRO A 109 10.83 -3.03 3.68
C PRO A 109 10.20 -4.42 3.46
N GLU A 110 8.88 -4.48 3.32
CA GLU A 110 8.12 -5.73 3.21
C GLU A 110 7.77 -6.06 1.76
N HIS A 111 8.40 -7.11 1.22
CA HIS A 111 8.19 -7.58 -0.14
C HIS A 111 6.82 -8.26 -0.34
N GLY A 112 6.18 -8.77 0.72
CA GLY A 112 4.79 -9.21 0.69
C GLY A 112 3.80 -8.10 0.33
N LEU A 113 4.18 -6.83 0.49
CA LEU A 113 3.39 -5.64 0.12
C LEU A 113 3.72 -5.08 -1.27
N CYS A 114 4.63 -5.70 -2.02
CA CYS A 114 5.05 -5.23 -3.34
C CYS A 114 3.90 -5.14 -4.36
N GLU A 115 4.18 -4.38 -5.42
CA GLU A 115 3.34 -4.23 -6.61
C GLU A 115 2.94 -5.59 -7.18
N TRP A 116 1.79 -5.62 -7.84
CA TRP A 116 1.37 -6.80 -8.60
C TRP A 116 1.77 -6.65 -10.07
N TYR A 117 2.46 -7.66 -10.58
CA TYR A 117 2.59 -7.89 -12.01
C TYR A 117 1.86 -9.18 -12.36
N GLY A 118 1.01 -9.14 -13.39
CA GLY A 118 0.32 -10.31 -13.93
C GLY A 118 1.30 -11.34 -14.47
N ALA A 119 0.91 -12.60 -14.54
CA ALA A 119 1.79 -13.67 -14.99
C ALA A 119 2.31 -13.45 -16.42
N ALA A 120 3.61 -13.65 -16.63
CA ALA A 120 4.30 -13.41 -17.89
C ALA A 120 5.40 -14.45 -18.19
N PRO A 121 5.73 -14.69 -19.47
CA PRO A 121 6.83 -15.58 -19.86
C PRO A 121 8.23 -14.95 -19.65
N PHE A 122 8.30 -13.75 -19.09
CA PHE A 122 9.52 -13.01 -18.76
C PHE A 122 9.53 -12.59 -17.29
N GLU A 123 10.69 -12.22 -16.77
CA GLU A 123 10.79 -11.72 -15.40
C GLU A 123 10.43 -10.23 -15.31
N HIS A 124 9.70 -9.87 -14.26
CA HIS A 124 9.37 -8.49 -13.95
C HIS A 124 10.46 -7.80 -13.14
N PRO A 125 10.50 -6.46 -13.16
CA PRO A 125 11.36 -5.66 -12.30
C PRO A 125 11.09 -5.96 -10.82
N THR A 126 12.15 -6.09 -10.04
CA THR A 126 12.08 -6.12 -8.59
C THR A 126 12.44 -4.74 -8.03
N PRO A 127 12.03 -4.41 -6.80
CA PRO A 127 12.55 -3.25 -6.07
C PRO A 127 14.08 -3.23 -6.05
N ALA A 128 14.66 -2.04 -5.94
CA ALA A 128 16.10 -1.90 -5.73
C ALA A 128 16.55 -2.56 -4.42
N SER A 129 17.83 -2.94 -4.34
CA SER A 129 18.38 -3.52 -3.11
C SER A 129 18.40 -2.49 -1.98
N THR A 130 18.44 -2.97 -0.74
CA THR A 130 18.51 -2.10 0.43
C THR A 130 19.74 -1.20 0.42
N ASP A 131 20.88 -1.67 -0.08
CA ASP A 131 22.10 -0.84 -0.21
C ASP A 131 21.90 0.38 -1.13
N VAL A 132 21.04 0.25 -2.14
CA VAL A 132 20.67 1.36 -3.04
C VAL A 132 19.65 2.28 -2.37
N LEU A 133 18.68 1.71 -1.65
CA LEU A 133 17.57 2.46 -1.05
C LEU A 133 17.95 3.19 0.25
N LYS A 134 18.83 2.61 1.07
CA LYS A 134 19.20 3.12 2.40
C LYS A 134 19.81 4.53 2.37
N PRO A 135 20.69 4.89 1.43
CA PRO A 135 21.16 6.28 1.27
C PRO A 135 20.05 7.27 0.92
N MET A 136 19.00 6.82 0.22
CA MET A 136 17.86 7.65 -0.20
C MET A 136 16.79 7.75 0.90
N PHE A 137 16.63 6.70 1.71
CA PHE A 137 15.65 6.61 2.77
C PHE A 137 16.33 6.09 4.07
N PRO A 138 16.93 6.98 4.88
CA PRO A 138 17.72 6.59 6.05
C PRO A 138 16.93 5.78 7.11
N HIS A 139 15.61 5.96 7.15
CA HIS A 139 14.70 5.29 8.07
C HIS A 139 14.46 3.80 7.75
N ILE A 140 14.92 3.28 6.61
CA ILE A 140 14.76 1.86 6.27
C ILE A 140 15.49 0.97 7.28
N ASP A 141 14.83 -0.10 7.74
CA ASP A 141 15.48 -1.20 8.44
C ASP A 141 16.18 -2.11 7.43
N ASP A 142 17.50 -2.08 7.41
CA ASP A 142 18.31 -2.93 6.53
C ASP A 142 18.58 -4.32 7.11
N THR A 143 18.12 -4.58 8.32
CA THR A 143 18.17 -5.90 8.97
C THR A 143 16.87 -6.68 8.80
N TYR A 144 15.79 -6.01 8.39
CA TYR A 144 14.49 -6.64 8.18
C TYR A 144 14.52 -7.64 7.02
N GLN A 145 13.89 -8.80 7.22
CA GLN A 145 13.75 -9.83 6.20
C GLN A 145 12.28 -10.15 5.98
N SER A 146 11.81 -9.96 4.75
CA SER A 146 10.45 -10.33 4.36
C SER A 146 10.28 -11.85 4.38
N ARG A 147 9.09 -12.31 4.80
CA ARG A 147 8.77 -13.74 4.79
C ARG A 147 8.51 -14.27 3.38
N VAL A 148 7.91 -13.45 2.54
CA VAL A 148 7.48 -13.83 1.19
C VAL A 148 7.88 -12.76 0.19
N PHE A 149 8.12 -13.20 -1.05
CA PHE A 149 8.52 -12.35 -2.16
C PHE A 149 7.59 -12.62 -3.36
N PRO A 150 7.29 -11.60 -4.19
CA PRO A 150 6.57 -11.81 -5.45
C PRO A 150 7.30 -12.79 -6.36
N ALA A 151 6.54 -13.60 -7.09
CA ALA A 151 7.09 -14.44 -8.13
C ALA A 151 7.73 -13.58 -9.24
N ARG A 152 8.94 -13.97 -9.68
CA ARG A 152 9.71 -13.21 -10.68
C ARG A 152 8.98 -13.08 -12.02
N ASN A 153 8.25 -14.11 -12.42
CA ASN A 153 7.44 -14.16 -13.65
C ASN A 153 6.00 -13.67 -13.45
N GLY A 154 5.72 -12.97 -12.35
CA GLY A 154 4.40 -12.43 -12.06
C GLY A 154 3.46 -13.44 -11.44
N GLU A 155 2.26 -12.98 -11.11
CA GLU A 155 1.29 -13.70 -10.30
C GLU A 155 -0.09 -13.66 -10.98
N THR A 156 -0.82 -14.76 -10.97
CA THR A 156 -2.30 -14.74 -11.12
C THR A 156 -2.92 -13.95 -9.97
N ILE A 157 -4.18 -13.52 -10.10
CA ILE A 157 -4.85 -12.80 -9.00
C ILE A 157 -4.97 -13.71 -7.78
N ALA A 158 -5.19 -15.02 -7.96
CA ALA A 158 -5.17 -15.98 -6.87
C ALA A 158 -3.81 -16.03 -6.15
N GLN A 159 -2.71 -16.07 -6.89
CA GLN A 159 -1.36 -16.06 -6.33
C GLN A 159 -1.04 -14.73 -5.62
N LEU A 160 -1.51 -13.60 -6.13
CA LEU A 160 -1.41 -12.30 -5.45
C LEU A 160 -2.06 -12.37 -4.06
N HIS A 161 -3.29 -12.89 -3.96
CA HIS A 161 -3.98 -13.03 -2.67
C HIS A 161 -3.24 -13.99 -1.73
N ASP A 162 -2.71 -15.11 -2.25
CA ASP A 162 -1.93 -16.07 -1.45
C ASP A 162 -0.64 -15.40 -0.90
N ARG A 163 0.10 -14.63 -1.71
CA ARG A 163 1.27 -13.85 -1.26
C ARG A 163 0.88 -12.83 -0.20
N VAL A 164 -0.13 -12.00 -0.48
CA VAL A 164 -0.55 -10.92 0.41
C VAL A 164 -1.04 -11.49 1.75
N ALA A 165 -1.77 -12.60 1.73
CA ALA A 165 -2.19 -13.30 2.95
C ALA A 165 -0.98 -13.77 3.78
N ALA A 166 0.01 -14.42 3.15
CA ALA A 166 1.20 -14.87 3.85
C ALA A 166 2.06 -13.72 4.40
N GLY A 167 2.19 -12.62 3.63
CA GLY A 167 2.92 -11.43 4.04
C GLY A 167 2.26 -10.74 5.23
N VAL A 168 0.95 -10.45 5.15
CA VAL A 168 0.25 -9.77 6.25
C VAL A 168 0.12 -10.65 7.50
N GLN A 169 0.03 -11.98 7.36
CA GLN A 169 0.10 -12.89 8.51
C GLN A 169 1.43 -12.73 9.25
N ALA A 170 2.55 -12.67 8.54
CA ALA A 170 3.87 -12.50 9.14
C ALA A 170 3.99 -11.16 9.90
N ILE A 171 3.48 -10.07 9.31
CA ILE A 171 3.45 -8.75 9.94
C ILE A 171 2.60 -8.80 11.22
N ILE A 172 1.42 -9.42 11.15
CA ILE A 172 0.51 -9.58 12.28
C ILE A 172 1.19 -10.35 13.42
N ASP A 173 1.76 -11.52 13.11
CA ASP A 173 2.43 -12.37 14.10
C ASP A 173 3.58 -11.63 14.79
N GLN A 174 4.37 -10.88 14.01
CA GLN A 174 5.46 -10.07 14.54
C GLN A 174 4.96 -8.93 15.43
N CYS A 175 3.91 -8.21 15.00
CA CYS A 175 3.33 -7.11 15.80
C CYS A 175 2.71 -7.63 17.10
N ASP A 176 2.00 -8.76 17.05
CA ASP A 176 1.44 -9.44 18.23
C ASP A 176 2.55 -9.86 19.21
N ALA A 177 3.64 -10.45 18.70
CA ALA A 177 4.80 -10.84 19.51
C ALA A 177 5.52 -9.65 20.14
N GLN A 178 5.59 -8.51 19.44
CA GLN A 178 6.25 -7.27 19.89
C GLN A 178 5.34 -6.40 20.77
N GLY A 179 4.07 -6.76 20.93
CA GLY A 179 3.15 -5.99 21.77
C GLY A 179 2.65 -4.70 21.12
N HIS A 180 2.75 -4.57 19.80
CA HIS A 180 2.28 -3.42 19.04
C HIS A 180 0.74 -3.41 18.95
N ARG A 181 0.13 -2.24 19.06
CA ARG A 181 -1.33 -2.05 19.01
C ARG A 181 -1.78 -1.54 17.66
N ALA A 182 -0.95 -0.73 16.98
CA ALA A 182 -1.23 -0.28 15.62
C ALA A 182 -0.03 -0.36 14.69
N VAL A 183 -0.30 -0.67 13.43
CA VAL A 183 0.70 -0.71 12.35
C VAL A 183 0.18 0.04 11.13
N VAL A 184 1.05 0.71 10.38
CA VAL A 184 0.74 1.25 9.06
C VAL A 184 1.48 0.50 7.96
N LEU A 185 0.75 0.16 6.90
CA LEU A 185 1.22 -0.52 5.71
C LEU A 185 1.12 0.41 4.51
N CYS A 186 2.23 0.70 3.82
CA CYS A 186 2.22 1.42 2.55
C CYS A 186 2.43 0.46 1.37
N SER A 187 1.51 0.47 0.39
CA SER A 187 1.49 -0.50 -0.69
C SER A 187 0.90 0.08 -2.00
N HIS A 188 0.52 -0.80 -2.93
CA HIS A 188 0.04 -0.50 -4.27
C HIS A 188 -1.43 -0.90 -4.43
N ALA A 189 -2.08 -0.43 -5.49
CA ALA A 189 -3.52 -0.53 -5.62
C ALA A 189 -4.04 -1.98 -5.56
N ALA A 190 -3.51 -2.89 -6.39
CA ALA A 190 -3.93 -4.28 -6.43
C ALA A 190 -3.67 -5.00 -5.08
N SER A 191 -2.50 -4.78 -4.49
CA SER A 191 -2.11 -5.34 -3.20
C SER A 191 -2.98 -4.82 -2.05
N ILE A 192 -3.46 -3.57 -2.10
CA ILE A 192 -4.39 -3.00 -1.11
C ILE A 192 -5.77 -3.63 -1.20
N ILE A 193 -6.28 -3.85 -2.40
CA ILE A 193 -7.58 -4.54 -2.57
C ILE A 193 -7.46 -5.98 -2.08
N ALA A 194 -6.37 -6.67 -2.45
CA ALA A 194 -6.08 -8.00 -1.92
C ALA A 194 -5.96 -7.99 -0.39
N LEU A 195 -5.28 -7.00 0.22
CA LEU A 195 -5.19 -6.84 1.68
C LEU A 195 -6.57 -6.75 2.32
N GLY A 196 -7.47 -5.93 1.76
CA GLY A 196 -8.84 -5.80 2.26
C GLY A 196 -9.58 -7.14 2.26
N ARG A 197 -9.50 -7.89 1.16
CA ARG A 197 -10.13 -9.21 1.01
C ARG A 197 -9.55 -10.25 1.97
N VAL A 198 -8.22 -10.32 2.09
CA VAL A 198 -7.57 -11.33 2.95
C VAL A 198 -7.75 -11.03 4.44
N LEU A 199 -7.76 -9.75 4.84
CA LEU A 199 -7.95 -9.36 6.24
C LEU A 199 -9.40 -9.58 6.69
N THR A 200 -10.38 -9.22 5.85
CA THR A 200 -11.80 -9.41 6.19
C THR A 200 -12.24 -10.86 6.01
N GLY A 201 -11.58 -11.61 5.12
CA GLY A 201 -12.04 -12.92 4.69
C GLY A 201 -13.15 -12.89 3.65
N GLU A 202 -13.51 -11.70 3.18
CA GLU A 202 -14.55 -11.43 2.20
C GLU A 202 -13.91 -11.45 0.80
N MET A 203 -14.01 -12.59 0.11
CA MET A 203 -13.71 -12.65 -1.31
C MET A 203 -15.01 -12.51 -2.09
N PRO A 204 -15.15 -11.53 -3.00
CA PRO A 204 -16.34 -11.42 -3.84
C PRO A 204 -16.41 -12.58 -4.83
N GLU A 205 -17.62 -12.91 -5.29
CA GLU A 205 -17.84 -13.90 -6.36
C GLU A 205 -17.20 -13.44 -7.68
N SER A 206 -17.31 -12.15 -7.98
CA SER A 206 -16.67 -11.53 -9.13
C SER A 206 -15.43 -10.75 -8.72
N ILE A 207 -14.32 -10.97 -9.42
CA ILE A 207 -13.04 -10.38 -9.04
C ILE A 207 -12.99 -8.85 -9.22
N ASP A 208 -13.82 -8.35 -10.14
CA ASP A 208 -13.92 -6.95 -10.54
C ASP A 208 -14.81 -6.09 -9.63
N ALA A 209 -15.39 -6.70 -8.58
CA ALA A 209 -16.20 -6.01 -7.58
C ALA A 209 -15.44 -4.84 -6.93
N GLU A 210 -16.13 -3.72 -6.75
CA GLU A 210 -15.62 -2.51 -6.09
C GLU A 210 -15.86 -2.58 -4.58
N ASP A 211 -15.21 -3.53 -3.91
CA ASP A 211 -15.33 -3.79 -2.48
C ASP A 211 -14.35 -2.95 -1.65
N PHE A 212 -13.06 -2.99 -2.00
CA PHE A 212 -12.01 -2.21 -1.35
C PHE A 212 -11.46 -1.17 -2.32
N ARG A 213 -11.37 0.08 -1.85
CA ARG A 213 -10.94 1.23 -2.63
C ARG A 213 -9.44 1.44 -2.44
N ALA A 214 -8.78 2.01 -3.44
CA ALA A 214 -7.33 2.24 -3.40
C ALA A 214 -6.94 3.53 -4.14
N PHE A 215 -7.34 4.70 -3.63
CA PHE A 215 -6.91 6.00 -4.16
C PHE A 215 -5.49 6.35 -3.72
N THR A 216 -4.79 7.19 -4.49
CA THR A 216 -3.43 7.64 -4.13
C THR A 216 -3.44 8.35 -2.77
N CYS A 217 -2.55 7.93 -1.86
CA CYS A 217 -2.52 8.39 -0.46
C CYS A 217 -3.83 8.22 0.33
N GLY A 218 -4.82 7.47 -0.17
CA GLY A 218 -6.04 7.18 0.57
C GLY A 218 -5.78 6.22 1.72
N LEU A 219 -6.37 6.47 2.88
CA LEU A 219 -6.14 5.72 4.12
C LEU A 219 -7.31 4.79 4.43
N SER A 220 -7.03 3.50 4.57
CA SER A 220 -7.96 2.51 5.12
C SER A 220 -7.59 2.14 6.55
N MET A 221 -8.59 1.77 7.35
CA MET A 221 -8.41 1.31 8.73
C MET A 221 -9.15 -0.01 8.92
N TYR A 222 -8.41 -1.02 9.39
CA TYR A 222 -8.94 -2.33 9.72
C TYR A 222 -8.80 -2.57 11.22
N ARG A 223 -9.91 -2.82 11.90
CA ARG A 223 -9.93 -3.12 13.34
C ARG A 223 -10.12 -4.61 13.57
N ARG A 224 -9.29 -5.19 14.43
CA ARG A 224 -9.43 -6.60 14.83
C ARG A 224 -10.70 -6.77 15.66
N LYS A 225 -11.53 -7.77 15.35
CA LYS A 225 -12.68 -8.10 16.20
C LYS A 225 -12.17 -8.70 17.52
N SER A 226 -12.68 -8.22 18.64
CA SER A 226 -12.50 -8.91 19.92
C SER A 226 -13.03 -10.35 19.79
N PRO A 227 -12.35 -11.34 20.41
CA PRO A 227 -12.90 -12.69 20.48
C PRO A 227 -14.26 -12.61 21.19
N SER A 228 -15.34 -12.81 20.44
CA SER A 228 -16.67 -12.98 21.02
C SER A 228 -16.62 -14.21 21.92
N SER A 229 -17.13 -14.11 23.14
CA SER A 229 -17.27 -15.23 24.09
C SER A 229 -18.15 -16.40 23.57
N SER A 230 -18.70 -16.28 22.35
CA SER A 230 -19.52 -17.26 21.65
C SER A 230 -18.87 -17.87 20.40
N ALA A 231 -17.58 -17.62 20.13
CA ALA A 231 -16.89 -18.31 19.04
C ALA A 231 -16.46 -19.71 19.52
N GLU A 232 -17.17 -20.74 19.08
CA GLU A 232 -16.73 -22.12 19.19
C GLU A 232 -15.29 -22.23 18.66
N THR A 233 -14.40 -22.75 19.50
CA THR A 233 -13.01 -23.04 19.15
C THR A 233 -12.99 -23.92 17.91
N PRO A 234 -12.39 -23.48 16.78
CA PRO A 234 -12.01 -24.40 15.74
C PRO A 234 -11.01 -25.39 16.35
N GLY A 235 -11.31 -26.67 16.24
CA GLY A 235 -10.50 -27.75 16.79
C GLY A 235 -9.02 -27.57 16.44
N THR A 236 -8.17 -27.72 17.45
CA THR A 236 -6.73 -27.86 17.29
C THR A 236 -6.43 -29.17 16.57
N ASP A 237 -6.44 -29.15 15.25
CA ASP A 237 -5.69 -30.13 14.45
C ASP A 237 -4.39 -29.48 14.00
N GLY A 238 -3.30 -29.98 14.60
CA GLY A 238 -1.92 -29.55 14.39
C GLY A 238 -1.35 -29.99 13.04
N THR A 239 -1.93 -29.52 11.95
CA THR A 239 -1.41 -29.74 10.59
C THR A 239 -1.36 -28.41 9.86
N THR A 240 -0.13 -27.95 9.57
CA THR A 240 0.24 -26.88 8.62
C THR A 240 -0.85 -25.85 8.36
N ALA A 241 -0.77 -24.69 9.01
CA ALA A 241 -1.68 -23.56 8.79
C ALA A 241 -1.89 -23.32 7.29
N ASP A 242 -3.04 -23.78 6.78
CA ASP A 242 -3.40 -23.62 5.37
C ASP A 242 -3.52 -22.11 5.12
N THR A 243 -2.63 -21.57 4.30
CA THR A 243 -2.61 -20.15 3.95
C THR A 243 -3.86 -19.71 3.20
N ARG A 244 -4.76 -20.63 2.84
CA ARG A 244 -6.08 -20.36 2.23
C ARG A 244 -7.22 -20.33 3.23
N SER A 245 -6.94 -20.58 4.51
CA SER A 245 -7.93 -20.61 5.59
C SER A 245 -8.53 -19.24 5.92
N TRP A 246 -8.08 -18.13 5.33
CA TRP A 246 -8.61 -16.78 5.62
C TRP A 246 -9.99 -16.49 5.00
N ARG A 247 -10.44 -17.27 4.00
CA ARG A 247 -11.74 -17.04 3.34
C ARG A 247 -12.94 -17.29 4.26
N ASN A 248 -14.14 -16.93 3.77
CA ASN A 248 -15.42 -17.11 4.45
C ASN A 248 -15.51 -16.32 5.76
N GLY A 249 -15.08 -15.05 5.73
CA GLY A 249 -15.17 -14.14 6.87
C GLY A 249 -14.23 -14.48 8.04
N ARG A 250 -13.26 -15.39 7.84
CA ARG A 250 -12.28 -15.76 8.88
C ARG A 250 -11.14 -14.74 9.00
N GLY A 251 -10.67 -14.22 7.88
CA GLY A 251 -9.61 -13.23 7.82
C GLY A 251 -8.25 -13.77 8.28
N VAL A 252 -7.17 -13.27 7.69
CA VAL A 252 -5.81 -13.59 8.14
C VAL A 252 -5.59 -13.03 9.55
N GLY A 253 -5.04 -13.84 10.46
CA GLY A 253 -4.64 -13.38 11.79
C GLY A 253 -5.76 -12.80 12.66
N GLY A 254 -7.04 -13.13 12.43
CA GLY A 254 -8.10 -12.92 13.42
C GLY A 254 -9.21 -11.90 13.08
N ARG A 255 -10.02 -12.17 12.04
CA ARG A 255 -11.26 -11.44 11.67
C ARG A 255 -11.18 -9.91 11.81
N TRP A 256 -10.89 -9.23 10.72
CA TRP A 256 -10.79 -7.77 10.68
C TRP A 256 -12.06 -7.12 10.12
N VAL A 257 -12.39 -5.93 10.60
CA VAL A 257 -13.47 -5.07 10.06
C VAL A 257 -12.84 -3.85 9.42
N CYS A 258 -13.19 -3.58 8.16
CA CYS A 258 -12.84 -2.34 7.49
C CYS A 258 -13.74 -1.21 8.03
N GLU A 259 -13.17 -0.31 8.84
CA GLU A 259 -13.88 0.85 9.41
C GLU A 259 -13.71 2.11 8.55
N LEU A 260 -12.60 2.21 7.82
CA LEU A 260 -12.33 3.26 6.84
C LEU A 260 -11.83 2.60 5.56
N ASN A 261 -12.41 2.99 4.41
CA ASN A 261 -12.11 2.39 3.11
C ASN A 261 -11.58 3.45 2.14
N SER A 262 -10.26 3.62 2.14
CA SER A 262 -9.52 4.60 1.34
C SER A 262 -10.04 6.04 1.50
N ASP A 263 -10.11 6.50 2.76
CA ASP A 263 -10.45 7.88 3.07
C ASP A 263 -9.41 8.85 2.48
N CYS A 264 -9.88 9.86 1.77
CA CYS A 264 -9.09 10.96 1.22
C CYS A 264 -9.56 12.31 1.77
N SER A 265 -10.36 12.32 2.84
CA SER A 265 -10.92 13.55 3.41
C SER A 265 -9.86 14.53 3.94
N PHE A 266 -8.68 14.02 4.33
CA PHE A 266 -7.53 14.84 4.74
C PHE A 266 -6.71 15.38 3.57
N LEU A 267 -6.87 14.82 2.36
CA LEU A 267 -6.16 15.28 1.16
C LEU A 267 -6.84 16.53 0.59
N SER A 268 -6.04 17.53 0.19
CA SER A 268 -6.55 18.74 -0.46
C SER A 268 -7.21 18.44 -1.81
N GLY A 269 -6.59 17.55 -2.60
CA GLY A 269 -7.10 17.08 -3.91
C GLY A 269 -8.29 16.11 -3.83
N GLY A 270 -8.59 15.55 -2.66
CA GLY A 270 -9.61 14.52 -2.50
C GLY A 270 -9.20 13.18 -3.12
N GLU A 271 -10.16 12.46 -3.69
CA GLU A 271 -9.94 11.12 -4.23
C GLU A 271 -9.37 11.17 -5.64
N GLU A 272 -8.21 10.55 -5.86
CA GLU A 272 -7.55 10.53 -7.17
C GLU A 272 -7.04 9.14 -7.54
N ARG A 273 -7.14 8.82 -8.84
CA ARG A 273 -6.55 7.61 -9.45
C ARG A 273 -6.94 6.31 -8.74
N GLY A 274 -8.21 6.14 -8.37
CA GLY A 274 -8.72 4.88 -7.82
C GLY A 274 -8.44 3.72 -8.78
N TRP A 275 -8.52 2.49 -8.28
CA TRP A 275 -8.23 1.31 -9.09
C TRP A 275 -9.10 0.13 -8.66
N ARG A 276 -9.43 -0.74 -9.60
CA ARG A 276 -10.06 -2.05 -9.35
C ARG A 276 -9.56 -3.10 -10.33
N PHE A 277 -9.71 -4.37 -9.97
CA PHE A 277 -9.44 -5.48 -10.90
C PHE A 277 -10.41 -5.42 -12.09
N SER A 278 -9.93 -5.81 -13.27
CA SER A 278 -10.76 -5.97 -14.49
C SER A 278 -11.06 -7.44 -14.83
N GLY A 279 -10.42 -8.40 -14.14
CA GLY A 279 -10.52 -9.84 -14.42
C GLY A 279 -9.58 -10.35 -15.50
N ASP A 280 -8.77 -9.49 -16.12
CA ASP A 280 -7.70 -9.89 -17.02
C ASP A 280 -6.36 -9.94 -16.27
N GLU A 281 -5.75 -11.12 -16.24
CA GLU A 281 -4.53 -11.40 -15.48
C GLU A 281 -3.29 -11.57 -16.38
N SER A 282 -3.50 -11.57 -17.70
CA SER A 282 -2.48 -11.97 -18.67
C SER A 282 -2.08 -10.79 -19.55
N PHE A 283 -0.78 -10.64 -19.80
CA PHE A 283 -0.32 -9.71 -20.83
C PHE A 283 -0.66 -10.17 -22.27
N SER A 284 -1.21 -11.38 -22.44
CA SER A 284 -1.47 -12.00 -23.75
C SER A 284 -2.65 -11.41 -24.52
N THR A 285 -3.60 -10.78 -23.83
CA THR A 285 -4.82 -10.16 -24.38
C THR A 285 -4.61 -8.72 -24.85
N ALA A 286 -3.41 -8.15 -24.64
CA ALA A 286 -3.00 -6.88 -25.23
C ALA A 286 -2.77 -7.02 -26.75
N GLU A 287 -3.79 -7.44 -27.48
CA GLU A 287 -3.77 -7.43 -28.94
C GLU A 287 -3.78 -5.96 -29.43
N LYS A 288 -2.69 -5.59 -30.13
CA LYS A 288 -2.51 -4.44 -31.03
C LYS A 288 -2.01 -3.09 -30.47
N SER A 289 -1.34 -3.03 -29.32
CA SER A 289 -0.45 -1.91 -29.01
C SER A 289 0.96 -2.39 -28.68
N SER A 290 1.99 -1.73 -29.23
CA SER A 290 3.39 -2.08 -29.00
C SER A 290 3.86 -1.78 -27.56
N GLN A 291 3.08 -1.01 -26.80
CA GLN A 291 3.36 -0.63 -25.42
C GLN A 291 2.04 -0.47 -24.65
N ALA A 292 2.05 -0.85 -23.37
CA ALA A 292 0.93 -0.68 -22.44
C ALA A 292 1.38 0.07 -21.17
N ASP A 293 0.51 0.94 -20.63
CA ASP A 293 0.71 1.51 -19.29
C ASP A 293 0.50 0.39 -18.27
N ALA A 294 1.57 -0.07 -17.62
CA ALA A 294 1.48 -1.25 -16.77
C ALA A 294 0.63 -1.00 -15.50
N GLY A 295 0.32 0.25 -15.15
CA GLY A 295 -0.60 0.56 -14.05
C GLY A 295 -2.09 0.42 -14.43
N VAL A 296 -2.41 0.35 -15.72
CA VAL A 296 -3.78 0.29 -16.25
C VAL A 296 -4.01 -0.98 -17.09
N ALA A 297 -2.95 -1.64 -17.57
CA ALA A 297 -3.06 -2.84 -18.39
C ALA A 297 -3.78 -4.01 -17.70
N LEU A 298 -3.73 -4.08 -16.37
CA LEU A 298 -4.27 -5.19 -15.56
C LEU A 298 -5.48 -4.79 -14.68
N GLY A 299 -6.01 -3.57 -14.85
CA GLY A 299 -7.18 -3.11 -14.10
C GLY A 299 -7.66 -1.74 -14.49
N VAL A 300 -8.77 -1.29 -13.89
CA VAL A 300 -9.48 -0.08 -14.32
C VAL A 300 -9.21 1.06 -13.35
N VAL A 301 -8.85 2.23 -13.88
CA VAL A 301 -8.79 3.46 -13.08
C VAL A 301 -10.20 3.92 -12.75
N VAL A 302 -10.49 4.11 -11.46
CA VAL A 302 -11.77 4.59 -10.94
C VAL A 302 -11.64 6.09 -10.63
N GLU A 303 -12.56 6.89 -11.18
CA GLU A 303 -12.63 8.32 -10.90
C GLU A 303 -13.11 8.56 -9.47
N GLY A 304 -12.41 9.45 -8.76
CA GLY A 304 -12.75 9.86 -7.40
C GLY A 304 -13.61 11.12 -7.35
N LYS A 305 -14.19 11.40 -6.18
CA LYS A 305 -14.85 12.69 -5.93
C LYS A 305 -13.80 13.77 -5.69
N VAL A 306 -13.68 14.71 -6.62
CA VAL A 306 -12.82 15.90 -6.50
C VAL A 306 -13.48 16.89 -5.54
N LYS A 307 -12.71 17.44 -4.59
CA LYS A 307 -13.19 18.56 -3.77
C LYS A 307 -13.30 19.80 -4.66
N PRO A 308 -14.41 20.55 -4.64
CA PRO A 308 -14.51 21.78 -5.42
C PRO A 308 -13.40 22.74 -4.98
N ASP A 309 -12.69 23.31 -5.95
CA ASP A 309 -11.69 24.33 -5.70
C ASP A 309 -12.28 25.42 -4.81
N LYS A 310 -11.56 25.81 -3.76
CA LYS A 310 -11.84 27.08 -3.08
C LYS A 310 -11.53 28.19 -4.08
N VAL A 311 -12.54 28.60 -4.84
CA VAL A 311 -12.47 29.71 -5.79
C VAL A 311 -11.91 30.93 -5.07
N SER A 312 -10.67 31.31 -5.40
CA SER A 312 -10.13 32.62 -5.03
C SER A 312 -10.93 33.70 -5.76
N PRO A 313 -11.53 34.68 -5.07
CA PRO A 313 -12.35 35.69 -5.71
C PRO A 313 -11.47 36.81 -6.23
N HIS A 314 -10.60 36.58 -7.22
CA HIS A 314 -9.96 37.69 -7.95
C HIS A 314 -9.50 37.29 -9.34
N ARG A 315 -10.37 37.54 -10.34
CA ARG A 315 -10.07 38.36 -11.53
C ARG A 315 -11.24 38.33 -12.49
N ALA A 316 -12.10 39.34 -12.39
CA ALA A 316 -12.93 39.80 -13.48
C ALA A 316 -12.58 41.27 -13.77
N ALA A 317 -12.74 41.67 -15.03
CA ALA A 317 -12.31 42.92 -15.68
C ALA A 317 -10.80 42.94 -16.02
N GLY A 318 -10.37 42.85 -17.26
CA GLY A 318 -11.05 43.00 -18.55
C GLY A 318 -10.14 43.82 -19.44
N HIS A 319 -9.75 43.32 -20.61
CA HIS A 319 -9.22 44.15 -21.70
C HIS A 319 -9.77 43.63 -23.03
N HIS A 320 -10.57 44.49 -23.65
CA HIS A 320 -11.07 44.36 -25.01
C HIS A 320 -9.96 44.68 -26.02
N ARG A 321 -9.91 43.88 -27.09
CA ARG A 321 -9.60 44.21 -28.51
C ARG A 321 -8.60 45.35 -28.79
N LEU A 322 -7.51 45.02 -29.50
CA LEU A 322 -7.41 44.98 -30.96
C LEU A 322 -6.25 44.07 -31.36
#